data_AF-A0A383A7K5-F1
#
_entry.id   AF-A0A383A7K5-F1
#
_cell.length_a   1.000
_cell.length_b   1.000
_cell.length_c   1.000
_cell.angle_alpha   90.00
_cell.angle_beta   90.00
_cell.angle_gamma   90.00
#
_symmetry.space_group_name_H-M   'P 1'
#
loop_
_entity.id
_entity.type
_entity.pdbx_description
1 polymer ?
#
loop_
_entity_poly.entity_id
_entity_poly.type
_entity_poly.pdbx_seq_one_letter_code
_entity_poly.pdbx_strand_id
1 'polypeptide(L)'
;RFDKIIQIPLPDKESRKKILEINCGADVMYEVQEEYREKEKEILGSKTEKELSSSDKITLEKLREDCEKAMEEATLIPYEKDPNSPDYVNFGKLAEDTDKFTGADVAAIANTAVSFVIHEHLDKYSMVGIPAKKDSTAEEDREAEKNLDKEVAKIEKSAENAKVTMKHFEDAVKKVREQKDLKISQKVELSAFR
;
A
#
# COMPACT_ATOMS: atom_id res chain seq x y z
N ARG A 1 -11.16 2.73 42.85
CA ARG A 1 -12.50 2.56 42.24
C ARG A 1 -12.49 3.36 40.95
N PHE A 2 -12.85 2.78 39.81
CA PHE A 2 -12.97 3.55 38.58
C PHE A 2 -14.27 4.34 38.61
N ASP A 3 -14.18 5.65 38.34
CA ASP A 3 -15.36 6.52 38.31
C ASP A 3 -16.19 6.30 37.03
N LYS A 4 -15.57 5.82 35.95
CA LYS A 4 -16.22 5.44 34.70
C LYS A 4 -15.52 4.23 34.07
N ILE A 5 -16.31 3.35 33.48
CA ILE A 5 -15.84 2.26 32.62
C ILE A 5 -16.34 2.59 31.21
N ILE A 6 -15.43 2.72 30.25
CA ILE A 6 -15.74 2.98 28.85
C ILE A 6 -15.46 1.70 28.05
N GLN A 7 -16.48 1.16 27.41
CA GLN A 7 -16.35 0.00 26.54
C GLN A 7 -16.07 0.44 25.11
N ILE A 8 -15.03 -0.12 24.50
CA ILE A 8 -14.67 0.13 23.09
C ILE A 8 -15.22 -1.04 22.26
N PRO A 9 -16.21 -0.80 21.39
CA PRO A 9 -16.75 -1.85 20.52
C PRO A 9 -15.78 -2.18 19.38
N LEU A 10 -16.06 -3.28 18.67
CA LEU A 10 -15.37 -3.58 17.41
C LEU A 10 -15.67 -2.48 16.38
N PRO A 11 -14.71 -2.19 15.48
CA PRO A 11 -14.90 -1.18 14.44
C PRO A 11 -16.02 -1.60 13.48
N ASP A 12 -16.90 -0.66 13.17
CA ASP A 12 -17.89 -0.80 12.10
C ASP A 12 -17.23 -0.71 10.71
N LYS A 13 -18.02 -0.86 9.64
CA LYS A 13 -17.51 -0.86 8.27
C LYS A 13 -16.76 0.44 7.93
N GLU A 14 -17.30 1.60 8.32
CA GLU A 14 -16.66 2.89 8.05
C GLU A 14 -15.35 3.05 8.82
N SER A 15 -15.33 2.65 10.09
CA SER A 15 -14.13 2.65 10.92
C SER A 15 -13.05 1.73 10.34
N ARG A 16 -13.42 0.54 9.85
CA ARG A 16 -12.46 -0.37 9.19
C ARG A 16 -11.90 0.22 7.90
N LYS A 17 -12.76 0.86 7.08
CA LYS A 17 -12.33 1.59 5.88
C LYS A 17 -11.32 2.69 6.25
N LYS A 18 -11.65 3.51 7.25
CA LYS A 18 -10.77 4.59 7.74
C LYS A 18 -9.42 4.04 8.24
N ILE A 19 -9.41 2.93 8.97
CA ILE A 19 -8.18 2.28 9.44
C ILE A 19 -7.32 1.83 8.26
N LEU A 20 -7.91 1.23 7.22
CA LEU A 20 -7.16 0.84 6.01
C LEU A 20 -6.58 2.06 5.30
N GLU A 21 -7.37 3.13 5.15
CA GLU A 21 -6.94 4.37 4.53
C GLU A 21 -5.75 4.99 5.27
N ILE A 22 -5.83 5.11 6.60
CA ILE A 22 -4.74 5.63 7.44
C ILE A 22 -3.46 4.79 7.28
N ASN A 23 -3.57 3.46 7.33
CA ASN A 23 -2.38 2.60 7.25
C ASN A 23 -1.76 2.58 5.84
N CYS A 24 -2.52 2.97 4.81
CA CYS A 24 -2.00 3.12 3.45
C CYS A 24 -1.60 4.57 3.11
N GLY A 25 -1.87 5.54 4.00
CA GLY A 25 -1.68 6.97 3.79
C GLY A 25 -2.72 7.62 2.86
N ALA A 26 -3.86 6.97 2.60
CA ALA A 26 -4.90 7.47 1.71
C ALA A 26 -5.70 8.64 2.31
N ASP A 27 -5.77 8.75 3.63
CA ASP A 27 -6.43 9.85 4.33
C ASP A 27 -5.72 11.19 4.08
N VAL A 28 -4.38 11.20 4.27
CA VAL A 28 -3.55 12.38 3.98
C VAL A 28 -3.57 12.70 2.49
N MET A 29 -3.63 11.68 1.61
CA MET A 29 -3.84 11.89 0.17
C MET A 29 -5.09 12.70 -0.14
N TYR A 30 -6.22 12.37 0.49
CA TYR A 30 -7.47 13.07 0.23
C TYR A 30 -7.43 14.51 0.73
N GLU A 31 -6.79 14.76 1.87
CA GLU A 31 -6.60 16.11 2.40
C GLU A 31 -5.77 16.97 1.45
N VAL A 32 -4.62 16.42 1.00
CA VAL A 32 -3.77 17.05 -0.04
C VAL A 32 -4.60 17.33 -1.29
N GLN A 33 -5.31 16.32 -1.81
CA GLN A 33 -6.10 16.47 -3.03
C GLN A 33 -7.16 17.57 -2.94
N GLU A 34 -7.84 17.69 -1.80
CA GLU A 34 -8.85 18.74 -1.58
C GLU A 34 -8.20 20.13 -1.47
N GLU A 35 -7.06 20.28 -0.79
CA GLU A 35 -6.32 21.56 -0.77
C GLU A 35 -5.90 22.00 -2.18
N TYR A 36 -5.42 21.07 -3.00
CA TYR A 36 -5.05 21.36 -4.39
C TYR A 36 -6.26 21.69 -5.25
N ARG A 37 -7.40 21.03 -5.04
CA ARG A 37 -8.67 21.33 -5.72
C ARG A 37 -9.18 22.73 -5.37
N GLU A 38 -9.00 23.19 -4.14
CA GLU A 38 -9.35 24.55 -3.74
C GLU A 38 -8.45 25.59 -4.41
N LYS A 39 -7.14 25.38 -4.41
CA LYS A 39 -6.17 26.24 -5.12
C LYS A 39 -6.43 26.29 -6.62
N GLU A 40 -6.75 25.15 -7.22
CA GLU A 40 -7.10 25.07 -8.64
C GLU A 40 -8.36 25.90 -8.95
N LYS A 41 -9.41 25.77 -8.13
CA LYS A 41 -10.63 26.59 -8.26
C LYS A 41 -10.37 28.07 -8.08
N GLU A 42 -9.48 28.46 -7.17
CA GLU A 42 -9.08 29.85 -6.97
C GLU A 42 -8.39 30.42 -8.22
N ILE A 43 -7.53 29.64 -8.87
CA ILE A 43 -6.82 30.03 -10.10
C ILE A 43 -7.76 30.08 -11.30
N LEU A 44 -8.65 29.09 -11.46
CA LEU A 44 -9.63 29.05 -12.56
C LEU A 44 -10.69 30.17 -12.41
N GLY A 45 -11.09 30.46 -11.17
CA GLY A 45 -12.16 31.40 -10.85
C GLY A 45 -13.44 31.10 -11.65
N SER A 46 -13.87 32.07 -12.47
CA SER A 46 -15.01 31.96 -13.40
C SER A 46 -14.61 31.88 -14.88
N LYS A 47 -13.31 31.81 -15.17
CA LYS A 47 -12.78 31.87 -16.54
C LYS A 47 -12.86 30.49 -17.19
N THR A 48 -13.25 30.45 -18.45
CA THR A 48 -13.15 29.22 -19.25
C THR A 48 -11.71 28.97 -19.70
N GLU A 49 -11.30 27.72 -20.00
CA GLU A 49 -9.92 27.37 -20.40
C GLU A 49 -9.37 28.21 -21.57
N LYS A 50 -10.25 28.80 -22.39
CA LYS A 50 -9.92 29.69 -23.52
C LYS A 50 -9.57 31.12 -23.10
N GLU A 51 -9.99 31.56 -21.92
CA GLU A 51 -9.74 32.89 -21.35
C GLU A 51 -8.54 32.91 -20.40
N LEU A 52 -7.88 31.75 -20.25
CA LEU A 52 -6.80 31.55 -19.31
C LEU A 52 -5.48 32.08 -19.88
N SER A 53 -4.84 32.99 -19.14
CA SER A 53 -3.54 33.58 -19.50
C SER A 53 -2.47 32.48 -19.59
N SER A 54 -1.44 32.69 -20.42
CA SER A 54 -0.26 31.82 -20.45
C SER A 54 0.41 31.69 -19.07
N SER A 55 0.33 32.72 -18.22
CA SER A 55 0.82 32.68 -16.83
C SER A 55 0.03 31.71 -15.95
N ASP A 56 -1.29 31.68 -16.13
CA ASP A 56 -2.21 30.90 -15.30
C ASP A 56 -2.09 29.42 -15.66
N LYS A 57 -1.90 29.11 -16.96
CA LYS A 57 -1.60 27.74 -17.44
C LYS A 57 -0.32 27.19 -16.83
N ILE A 58 0.75 27.98 -16.80
CA ILE A 58 2.03 27.57 -16.18
C ILE A 58 1.86 27.36 -14.67
N THR A 59 1.07 28.21 -14.01
CA THR A 59 0.80 28.07 -12.57
C THR A 59 0.00 26.79 -12.27
N LEU A 60 -1.00 26.47 -13.08
CA LEU A 60 -1.78 25.24 -12.96
C LEU A 60 -0.93 23.98 -13.21
N GLU A 61 -0.05 24.01 -14.20
CA GLU A 61 0.86 22.90 -14.48
C GLU A 61 1.81 22.65 -13.30
N LYS A 62 2.42 23.70 -12.76
CA LYS A 62 3.24 23.61 -11.54
C LYS A 62 2.44 23.12 -10.33
N LEU A 63 1.23 23.65 -10.14
CA LEU A 63 0.35 23.23 -9.05
C LEU A 63 0.01 21.74 -9.16
N ARG A 64 -0.20 21.23 -10.38
CA ARG A 64 -0.44 19.81 -10.64
C ARG A 64 0.79 18.95 -10.32
N GLU A 65 1.98 19.39 -10.72
CA GLU A 65 3.24 18.69 -10.40
C GLU A 65 3.50 18.67 -8.89
N ASP A 66 3.27 19.77 -8.19
CA ASP A 66 3.42 19.85 -6.73
C ASP A 66 2.38 18.98 -6.01
N CYS A 67 1.15 18.91 -6.54
CA CYS A 67 0.12 17.99 -6.07
C CYS A 67 0.56 16.54 -6.20
N GLU A 68 1.12 16.16 -7.35
CA GLU A 68 1.58 14.79 -7.59
C GLU A 68 2.70 14.39 -6.62
N LYS A 69 3.67 15.29 -6.36
CA LYS A 69 4.73 15.05 -5.38
C LYS A 69 4.22 14.95 -3.96
N ALA A 70 3.35 15.87 -3.54
CA ALA A 70 2.71 15.80 -2.23
C ALA A 70 1.87 14.51 -2.07
N MET A 71 1.24 14.07 -3.17
CA MET A 71 0.53 12.80 -3.27
C MET A 71 1.44 11.55 -3.37
N GLU A 72 2.74 11.72 -3.51
CA GLU A 72 3.71 10.63 -3.43
C GLU A 72 4.27 10.55 -2.00
N GLU A 73 4.64 11.70 -1.43
CA GLU A 73 5.19 11.82 -0.07
C GLU A 73 4.20 11.36 1.02
N ALA A 74 2.91 11.66 0.88
CA ALA A 74 1.93 11.26 1.88
C ALA A 74 1.53 9.76 1.78
N THR A 75 1.92 9.03 0.72
CA THR A 75 1.55 7.63 0.56
C THR A 75 2.54 6.76 1.30
N LEU A 76 2.06 6.10 2.36
CA LEU A 76 2.88 5.14 3.11
C LEU A 76 3.10 3.84 2.34
N ILE A 77 2.12 3.46 1.52
CA ILE A 77 2.16 2.23 0.73
C ILE A 77 1.82 2.59 -0.72
N PRO A 78 2.65 2.21 -1.71
CA PRO A 78 2.30 2.38 -3.10
C PRO A 78 1.20 1.37 -3.48
N TYR A 79 0.02 1.86 -3.85
CA TYR A 79 -1.09 1.02 -4.31
C TYR A 79 -1.70 1.56 -5.60
N GLU A 80 -2.45 0.74 -6.33
CA GLU A 80 -3.12 1.17 -7.56
C GLU A 80 -4.33 2.05 -7.24
N LYS A 81 -4.27 3.31 -7.69
CA LYS A 81 -5.21 4.38 -7.35
C LYS A 81 -6.25 4.59 -8.45
N ASP A 82 -5.99 4.18 -9.70
CA ASP A 82 -6.90 4.42 -10.83
C ASP A 82 -8.16 3.56 -10.72
N PRO A 83 -9.37 4.14 -10.53
CA PRO A 83 -10.62 3.38 -10.41
C PRO A 83 -10.99 2.57 -11.67
N ASN A 84 -10.41 2.90 -12.83
CA ASN A 84 -10.64 2.17 -14.08
C ASN A 84 -9.70 0.98 -14.26
N SER A 85 -8.66 0.89 -13.43
CA SER A 85 -7.74 -0.23 -13.45
C SER A 85 -8.40 -1.47 -12.86
N PRO A 86 -8.23 -2.66 -13.46
CA PRO A 86 -8.66 -3.92 -12.84
C PRO A 86 -7.93 -4.19 -11.51
N ASP A 87 -6.77 -3.58 -11.30
CA ASP A 87 -5.94 -3.73 -10.11
C ASP A 87 -6.27 -2.71 -9.00
N TYR A 88 -7.24 -1.81 -9.25
CA TYR A 88 -7.64 -0.71 -8.38
C TYR A 88 -7.98 -1.12 -6.95
N VAL A 89 -7.31 -0.51 -5.96
CA VAL A 89 -7.56 -0.79 -4.55
C VAL A 89 -8.83 -0.11 -4.03
N ASN A 90 -9.88 -0.92 -3.83
CA ASN A 90 -11.14 -0.50 -3.25
C ASN A 90 -11.23 -0.82 -1.74
N PHE A 91 -10.90 0.18 -0.91
CA PHE A 91 -11.00 0.06 0.55
C PHE A 91 -12.43 -0.16 1.06
N GLY A 92 -13.45 0.26 0.30
CA GLY A 92 -14.85 0.01 0.64
C GLY A 92 -15.20 -1.48 0.61
N LYS A 93 -14.75 -2.19 -0.43
CA LYS A 93 -14.89 -3.64 -0.55
C LYS A 93 -14.08 -4.37 0.53
N LEU A 94 -12.82 -3.98 0.75
CA LEU A 94 -11.98 -4.56 1.80
C LEU A 94 -12.58 -4.39 3.20
N ALA A 95 -13.26 -3.27 3.47
CA ALA A 95 -13.95 -3.05 4.73
C ALA A 95 -15.18 -3.99 4.92
N GLU A 96 -15.84 -4.38 3.85
CA GLU A 96 -16.91 -5.40 3.86
C GLU A 96 -16.33 -6.78 4.17
N ASP A 97 -15.25 -7.14 3.47
CA ASP A 97 -14.59 -8.45 3.59
C ASP A 97 -13.86 -8.66 4.92
N THR A 98 -13.69 -7.60 5.73
CA THR A 98 -13.02 -7.61 7.03
C THR A 98 -14.00 -7.54 8.21
N ASP A 99 -15.23 -7.99 8.03
CA ASP A 99 -16.19 -8.01 9.13
C ASP A 99 -15.67 -8.78 10.35
N LYS A 100 -15.97 -8.24 11.54
CA LYS A 100 -15.51 -8.69 12.87
C LYS A 100 -14.00 -8.58 13.11
N PHE A 101 -13.24 -7.91 12.24
CA PHE A 101 -11.84 -7.63 12.49
C PHE A 101 -11.67 -6.60 13.59
N THR A 102 -10.65 -6.77 14.43
CA THR A 102 -10.22 -5.72 15.37
C THR A 102 -9.45 -4.65 14.61
N GLY A 103 -9.28 -3.46 15.18
CA GLY A 103 -8.46 -2.43 14.52
C GLY A 103 -7.02 -2.88 14.22
N ALA A 104 -6.46 -3.75 15.07
CA ALA A 104 -5.14 -4.34 14.84
C ALA A 104 -5.15 -5.35 13.68
N ASP A 105 -6.18 -6.20 13.57
CA ASP A 105 -6.31 -7.13 12.44
C ASP A 105 -6.40 -6.35 11.12
N VAL A 106 -7.18 -5.26 11.08
CA VAL A 106 -7.34 -4.42 9.89
C VAL A 106 -6.03 -3.73 9.50
N ALA A 107 -5.33 -3.13 10.47
CA ALA A 107 -4.03 -2.49 10.23
C ALA A 107 -2.97 -3.49 9.72
N ALA A 108 -2.99 -4.72 10.21
CA ALA A 108 -2.05 -5.76 9.78
C ALA A 108 -2.20 -6.17 8.30
N ILE A 109 -3.38 -5.97 7.69
CA ILE A 109 -3.62 -6.29 6.28
C ILE A 109 -2.68 -5.48 5.39
N ALA A 110 -2.53 -4.18 5.65
CA ALA A 110 -1.69 -3.28 4.85
C ALA A 110 -0.23 -3.78 4.78
N ASN A 111 0.37 -4.08 5.94
CA ASN A 111 1.74 -4.61 6.02
C ASN A 111 1.86 -6.00 5.39
N THR A 112 0.82 -6.83 5.51
CA THR A 112 0.79 -8.17 4.91
C THR A 112 0.71 -8.10 3.39
N ALA A 113 -0.07 -7.16 2.85
CA ALA A 113 -0.20 -6.94 1.41
C ALA A 113 1.13 -6.48 0.78
N VAL A 114 1.84 -5.56 1.45
CA VAL A 114 3.21 -5.17 1.04
C VAL A 114 4.16 -6.37 1.04
N SER A 115 4.05 -7.25 2.04
CA SER A 115 4.88 -8.46 2.10
C SER A 115 4.62 -9.40 0.92
N PHE A 116 3.36 -9.53 0.47
CA PHE A 116 3.04 -10.31 -0.73
C PHE A 116 3.67 -9.71 -1.99
N VAL A 117 3.65 -8.39 -2.15
CA VAL A 117 4.36 -7.72 -3.24
C VAL A 117 5.85 -8.03 -3.19
N ILE A 118 6.48 -7.89 -2.01
CA ILE A 118 7.91 -8.19 -1.84
C ILE A 118 8.21 -9.64 -2.22
N HIS A 119 7.41 -10.60 -1.76
CA HIS A 119 7.60 -12.01 -2.10
C HIS A 119 7.39 -12.28 -3.59
N GLU A 120 6.38 -11.69 -4.23
CA GLU A 120 6.19 -11.84 -5.69
C GLU A 120 7.39 -11.29 -6.46
N HIS A 121 7.92 -10.15 -6.04
CA HIS A 121 9.12 -9.58 -6.65
C HIS A 121 10.32 -10.50 -6.42
N LEU A 122 10.59 -10.92 -5.18
CA LEU A 122 11.72 -11.79 -4.88
C LEU A 122 11.61 -13.15 -5.58
N ASP A 123 10.43 -13.76 -5.70
CA ASP A 123 10.25 -15.06 -6.36
C ASP A 123 10.51 -15.01 -7.87
N LYS A 124 10.23 -13.86 -8.51
CA LYS A 124 10.63 -13.63 -9.92
C LYS A 124 12.15 -13.66 -10.10
N TYR A 125 12.92 -13.31 -9.06
CA TYR A 125 14.37 -13.18 -9.13
C TYR A 125 15.14 -14.28 -8.37
N SER A 126 14.51 -15.01 -7.43
CA SER A 126 15.12 -16.10 -6.66
C SER A 126 15.35 -17.37 -7.49
N MET A 127 14.71 -17.47 -8.66
CA MET A 127 14.92 -18.55 -9.63
C MET A 127 16.29 -18.48 -10.34
N VAL A 128 17.08 -17.43 -10.12
CA VAL A 128 18.42 -17.25 -10.70
C VAL A 128 19.49 -17.53 -9.64
N GLY A 129 19.79 -18.82 -9.46
CA GLY A 129 21.09 -19.34 -9.04
C GLY A 129 21.72 -18.80 -7.77
N ILE A 130 21.55 -19.51 -6.66
CA ILE A 130 22.68 -19.73 -5.73
C ILE A 130 23.43 -20.95 -6.27
N PRO A 131 24.48 -20.82 -7.11
CA PRO A 131 25.37 -21.95 -7.35
C PRO A 131 26.16 -22.18 -6.06
N ALA A 132 25.67 -23.09 -5.21
CA ALA A 132 26.52 -23.75 -4.24
C ALA A 132 27.45 -24.71 -5.00
N LYS A 133 28.45 -24.18 -5.71
CA LYS A 133 29.55 -24.96 -6.27
C LYS A 133 30.87 -24.30 -5.89
N LYS A 134 31.71 -25.10 -5.25
CA LYS A 134 32.87 -24.72 -4.45
C LYS A 134 34.16 -24.56 -5.27
N ASP A 135 34.09 -24.54 -6.60
CA ASP A 135 35.27 -24.62 -7.46
C ASP A 135 35.07 -23.83 -8.78
N SER A 136 35.13 -22.50 -8.76
CA SER A 136 35.17 -21.66 -9.97
C SER A 136 36.33 -20.66 -9.93
N THR A 137 36.80 -20.27 -11.12
CA THR A 137 38.03 -19.48 -11.33
C THR A 137 37.78 -17.96 -11.33
N ALA A 138 38.80 -17.16 -10.97
CA ALA A 138 38.69 -15.71 -10.73
C ALA A 138 38.23 -14.84 -11.93
N GLU A 139 38.19 -15.38 -13.15
CA GLU A 139 37.63 -14.70 -14.33
C GLU A 139 36.13 -14.97 -14.52
N GLU A 140 35.65 -16.15 -14.13
CA GLU A 140 34.21 -16.49 -14.11
C GLU A 140 33.49 -15.72 -13.00
N ASP A 141 34.17 -15.47 -11.88
CA ASP A 141 33.63 -14.67 -10.76
C ASP A 141 33.37 -13.20 -11.14
N ARG A 142 34.23 -12.58 -11.97
CA ARG A 142 34.05 -11.18 -12.41
C ARG A 142 32.92 -11.00 -13.41
N GLU A 143 32.62 -12.02 -14.21
CA GLU A 143 31.50 -11.99 -15.16
C GLU A 143 30.19 -12.33 -14.44
N ALA A 144 30.23 -13.18 -13.43
CA ALA A 144 29.11 -13.42 -12.50
C ALA A 144 28.76 -12.15 -11.70
N GLU A 145 29.74 -11.44 -11.14
CA GLU A 145 29.53 -10.16 -10.43
C GLU A 145 28.86 -9.10 -11.33
N LYS A 146 29.36 -8.92 -12.57
CA LYS A 146 28.77 -7.95 -13.52
C LYS A 146 27.36 -8.31 -13.97
N ASN A 147 27.03 -9.59 -14.03
CA ASN A 147 25.68 -10.05 -14.35
C ASN A 147 24.74 -9.88 -13.15
N LEU A 148 25.25 -10.12 -11.93
CA LEU A 148 24.54 -9.81 -10.68
C LEU A 148 24.21 -8.33 -10.58
N ASP A 149 25.18 -7.43 -10.80
CA ASP A 149 24.96 -5.97 -10.70
C ASP A 149 23.90 -5.48 -11.69
N LYS A 150 23.90 -6.03 -12.91
CA LYS A 150 22.88 -5.73 -13.93
C LYS A 150 21.51 -6.29 -13.57
N GLU A 151 21.44 -7.41 -12.88
CA GLU A 151 20.18 -7.98 -12.40
C GLU A 151 19.65 -7.25 -11.17
N VAL A 152 20.51 -6.91 -10.21
CA VAL A 152 20.17 -6.06 -9.06
C VAL A 152 19.62 -4.72 -9.54
N ALA A 153 20.25 -4.07 -10.52
CA ALA A 153 19.73 -2.83 -11.09
C ALA A 153 18.34 -3.01 -11.78
N LYS A 154 18.06 -4.19 -12.34
CA LYS A 154 16.72 -4.50 -12.88
C LYS A 154 15.70 -4.75 -11.76
N ILE A 155 16.12 -5.39 -10.67
CA ILE A 155 15.30 -5.64 -9.49
C ILE A 155 14.91 -4.31 -8.84
N GLU A 156 15.89 -3.42 -8.61
CA GLU A 156 15.67 -2.08 -8.05
C GLU A 156 14.68 -1.29 -8.91
N LYS A 157 14.89 -1.26 -10.22
CA LYS A 157 13.98 -0.57 -11.15
C LYS A 157 12.57 -1.19 -11.20
N SER A 158 12.45 -2.50 -11.05
CA SER A 158 11.14 -3.16 -10.96
C SER A 158 10.48 -2.89 -9.61
N ALA A 159 11.25 -2.78 -8.53
CA ALA A 159 10.77 -2.50 -7.19
C ALA A 159 10.25 -1.06 -7.06
N GLU A 160 10.88 -0.09 -7.73
CA GLU A 160 10.40 1.30 -7.80
C GLU A 160 8.99 1.42 -8.39
N ASN A 161 8.63 0.54 -9.32
CA ASN A 161 7.32 0.54 -9.98
C ASN A 161 6.33 -0.43 -9.34
N ALA A 162 6.74 -1.14 -8.28
CA ALA A 162 5.92 -2.14 -7.63
C ALA A 162 4.78 -1.49 -6.83
N LYS A 163 3.54 -1.74 -7.25
CA LYS A 163 2.35 -1.30 -6.53
C LYS A 163 1.59 -2.48 -5.94
N VAL A 164 0.97 -2.24 -4.80
CA VAL A 164 0.01 -3.14 -4.19
C VAL A 164 -1.31 -3.05 -4.98
N THR A 165 -1.79 -4.20 -5.45
CA THR A 165 -3.07 -4.34 -6.18
C THR A 165 -4.14 -4.90 -5.25
N MET A 166 -5.40 -4.91 -5.69
CA MET A 166 -6.47 -5.55 -4.91
C MET A 166 -6.20 -7.00 -4.56
N LYS A 167 -5.61 -7.76 -5.47
CA LYS A 167 -5.32 -9.18 -5.25
C LYS A 167 -4.43 -9.38 -4.01
N HIS A 168 -3.40 -8.54 -3.84
CA HIS A 168 -2.52 -8.59 -2.67
C HIS A 168 -3.27 -8.30 -1.37
N PHE A 169 -4.22 -7.37 -1.40
CA PHE A 169 -5.07 -7.07 -0.25
C PHE A 169 -6.04 -8.22 0.06
N GLU A 170 -6.66 -8.83 -0.96
CA GLU A 170 -7.55 -9.99 -0.78
C GLU A 170 -6.79 -11.19 -0.17
N ASP A 171 -5.58 -11.48 -0.66
CA ASP A 171 -4.71 -12.51 -0.11
C ASP A 171 -4.27 -12.18 1.34
N ALA A 172 -3.99 -10.91 1.63
CA ALA A 172 -3.70 -10.42 2.97
C ALA A 172 -4.88 -10.60 3.94
N VAL A 173 -6.11 -10.26 3.52
CA VAL A 173 -7.32 -10.47 4.32
C VAL A 173 -7.47 -11.95 4.68
N LYS A 174 -7.29 -12.85 3.71
CA LYS A 174 -7.38 -14.29 3.93
C LYS A 174 -6.34 -14.77 4.94
N LYS A 175 -5.07 -14.37 4.78
CA LYS A 175 -3.98 -14.74 5.69
C LYS A 175 -4.19 -14.23 7.11
N VAL A 176 -4.63 -12.98 7.28
CA VAL A 176 -4.93 -12.40 8.60
C VAL A 176 -6.11 -13.12 9.25
N ARG A 177 -7.13 -13.48 8.48
CA ARG A 177 -8.29 -14.27 8.97
C ARG A 177 -7.86 -15.63 9.50
N GLU A 178 -7.07 -16.37 8.73
CA GLU A 178 -6.54 -17.69 9.14
C GLU A 178 -5.71 -17.58 10.44
N GLN A 179 -4.84 -16.58 10.54
CA GLN A 179 -4.05 -16.34 11.75
C GLN A 179 -4.91 -16.01 12.97
N LYS A 180 -5.99 -15.25 12.77
CA LYS A 180 -6.94 -14.92 13.82
C LYS A 180 -7.68 -16.16 14.31
N ASP A 181 -8.17 -16.99 13.40
CA ASP A 181 -8.93 -18.21 13.73
C ASP A 181 -8.05 -19.25 14.45
N LEU A 182 -6.77 -19.37 14.06
CA LEU A 182 -5.79 -20.20 14.76
C LEU A 182 -5.56 -19.72 16.20
N LYS A 183 -5.37 -18.41 16.41
CA LYS A 183 -5.18 -17.82 17.75
C LYS A 183 -6.41 -18.00 18.64
N ILE A 184 -7.62 -17.91 18.07
CA ILE A 184 -8.86 -18.14 18.80
C ILE A 184 -8.95 -19.61 19.23
N SER A 185 -8.66 -20.54 18.32
CA SER A 185 -8.73 -21.99 18.58
C SER A 185 -7.78 -22.41 19.72
N GLN A 186 -6.53 -21.94 19.70
CA GLN A 186 -5.57 -22.19 20.78
C GLN A 186 -6.03 -21.63 22.13
N LYS A 187 -6.66 -20.45 22.14
CA LYS A 187 -7.18 -19.85 23.37
C LYS A 187 -8.33 -20.65 23.96
N VAL A 188 -9.20 -21.22 23.11
CA VAL A 188 -10.30 -22.09 23.53
C VAL A 188 -9.76 -23.38 24.14
N GLU A 189 -8.78 -24.04 23.51
CA GLU A 189 -8.13 -25.24 24.05
C GLU A 189 -7.51 -24.98 25.42
N LEU A 190 -6.73 -23.91 25.58
CA LEU A 190 -6.10 -23.57 26.86
C LEU A 190 -7.12 -23.22 27.96
N SER A 191 -8.28 -22.67 27.59
CA SER A 191 -9.35 -22.38 28.55
C SER A 191 -10.07 -23.63 29.05
N ALA A 192 -10.08 -24.73 28.26
CA ALA A 192 -10.64 -26.01 28.68
C ALA A 192 -9.78 -26.74 29.72
N PHE A 193 -8.54 -26.28 29.95
CA PHE A 193 -7.61 -26.81 30.95
C PHE A 193 -7.52 -25.94 32.22
N ARG A 194 -8.35 -24.90 32.37
CA ARG A 194 -8.38 -24.01 33.53
C ARG A 194 -9.59 -24.23 34.43
#